data_AF-S9QRA4-F1
#
_entry.id   AF-S9QRA4-F1
#
_cell.length_a   1.000
_cell.length_b   1.000
_cell.length_c   1.000
_cell.angle_alpha   90.00
_cell.angle_beta   90.00
_cell.angle_gamma   90.00
#
_symmetry.space_group_name_H-M   'P 1'
#
loop_
_entity.id
_entity.type
_entity.pdbx_description
1 polymer ?
#
loop_
_entity_poly.entity_id
_entity_poly.type
_entity_poly.pdbx_seq_one_letter_code
_entity_poly.pdbx_strand_id
1 'polypeptide(L)' 'MAKDLDLTDSALRNWVKQAEVDEGKGPAGVLTTAEREEFARLRKEVRQLTMERDFLKKAAAFFAKEGST' A
#
# COMPACT_ATOMS: atom_id res chain seq x y z
N MET A 1 24.98 20.23 -13.06
CA MET A 1 24.11 19.04 -13.16
C MET A 1 22.98 18.97 -12.13
N ALA A 2 23.07 19.56 -10.93
CA ALA A 2 21.91 19.69 -10.03
C ALA A 2 21.29 21.11 -9.95
N LYS A 3 21.87 22.10 -10.65
CA LYS A 3 21.40 23.50 -10.64
C LYS A 3 20.43 23.83 -11.78
N ASP A 4 20.25 22.92 -12.74
CA ASP A 4 19.53 23.16 -13.99
C ASP A 4 18.10 22.58 -13.98
N LEU A 5 17.76 21.85 -12.92
CA LEU A 5 16.43 21.34 -12.64
C LEU A 5 16.09 21.89 -11.26
N ASP A 6 14.92 22.50 -11.11
CA ASP A 6 14.43 23.15 -9.87
C ASP A 6 14.12 22.14 -8.73
N LEU A 7 14.92 21.09 -8.66
CA LEU A 7 14.95 20.04 -7.66
C LEU A 7 15.96 20.44 -6.59
N THR A 8 15.53 20.41 -5.34
CA THR A 8 16.46 20.49 -4.22
C THR A 8 17.48 19.35 -4.32
N ASP A 9 18.75 19.62 -4.04
CA ASP A 9 19.83 18.62 -4.08
C ASP A 9 19.47 17.36 -3.25
N SER A 10 18.69 17.52 -2.18
CA SER A 10 18.17 16.43 -1.37
C SER A 10 17.16 15.54 -2.09
N ALA A 11 16.26 16.09 -2.91
CA ALA A 11 15.30 15.31 -3.68
C ALA A 11 15.99 14.42 -4.72
N LEU A 12 16.97 14.98 -5.43
CA LEU A 12 17.76 14.23 -6.41
C LEU A 12 18.52 13.08 -5.75
N ARG A 13 19.20 13.33 -4.62
CA ARG A 13 19.91 12.29 -3.87
C ARG A 13 18.98 11.17 -3.41
N ASN A 14 17.77 11.51 -2.98
CA ASN A 14 16.80 10.51 -2.54
C ASN A 14 16.31 9.64 -3.71
N TRP A 15 16.11 10.22 -4.90
CA TRP A 15 15.76 9.44 -6.09
C TRP A 15 16.87 8.50 -6.55
N VAL A 16 18.13 8.96 -6.52
CA VAL A 16 19.27 8.08 -6.84
C VAL A 16 19.32 6.90 -5.87
N LYS A 17 19.18 7.15 -4.57
CA LYS A 17 19.14 6.07 -3.56
C LYS A 17 17.98 5.10 -3.79
N GLN A 18 16.79 5.61 -4.14
CA GLN A 18 15.64 4.73 -4.41
C GLN A 18 15.86 3.92 -5.69
N ALA A 19 16.49 4.48 -6.72
CA ALA A 19 16.84 3.73 -7.93
C ALA A 19 17.84 2.59 -7.62
N GLU A 20 18.83 2.83 -6.75
CA GLU A 20 19.74 1.76 -6.29
C GLU A 20 19.00 0.65 -5.53
N VAL A 21 18.01 1.02 -4.70
CA VAL A 21 17.14 0.04 -4.01
C VAL A 21 16.33 -0.76 -5.03
N ASP A 22 15.73 -0.09 -6.02
CA ASP A 22 14.92 -0.73 -7.07
C ASP A 22 15.75 -1.67 -7.95
N GLU A 23 17.06 -1.42 -8.10
CA GLU A 23 18.03 -2.33 -8.73
C GLU A 23 18.52 -3.47 -7.82
N GLY A 24 18.04 -3.55 -6.58
CA GLY A 24 18.44 -4.59 -5.62
C GLY A 24 19.79 -4.33 -4.94
N LYS A 25 20.36 -3.12 -5.06
CA LYS A 25 21.61 -2.69 -4.41
C LYS A 25 21.37 -2.00 -3.07
N GLY A 26 20.10 -1.91 -2.65
CA GLY A 26 19.69 -1.28 -1.41
C GLY A 26 20.06 -2.06 -0.15
N PRO A 27 20.07 -1.41 1.02
CA PRO A 27 20.18 -2.11 2.30
C PRO A 27 19.05 -3.12 2.51
N ALA A 28 19.33 -4.21 3.22
CA ALA A 28 18.33 -5.21 3.56
C ALA A 28 17.13 -4.59 4.31
N GLY A 29 15.92 -4.97 3.91
CA GLY A 29 14.67 -4.52 4.53
C GLY A 29 14.12 -3.19 3.98
N VAL A 30 14.81 -2.54 3.03
CA VAL A 30 14.25 -1.39 2.30
C VAL A 30 13.41 -1.92 1.14
N LEU A 31 12.14 -1.51 1.11
CA LEU A 31 11.24 -1.87 0.01
C LEU A 31 11.57 -1.05 -1.25
N THR A 32 11.58 -1.74 -2.37
CA THR A 32 11.51 -1.15 -3.71
C THR A 32 10.23 -0.36 -3.89
N THR A 33 10.21 0.51 -4.90
CA THR A 33 9.02 1.28 -5.27
C THR A 33 7.83 0.36 -5.55
N ALA A 34 8.05 -0.72 -6.31
CA ALA A 34 7.02 -1.71 -6.64
C ALA A 34 6.47 -2.43 -5.40
N GLU A 35 7.33 -2.84 -4.47
CA GLU A 35 6.90 -3.50 -3.23
C GLU A 35 6.08 -2.54 -2.35
N ARG A 36 6.44 -1.25 -2.29
CA ARG A 36 5.66 -0.24 -1.55
C ARG A 36 4.28 -0.04 -2.14
N GLU A 37 4.18 0.03 -3.47
CA GLU A 37 2.90 0.16 -4.17
C GLU A 37 2.01 -1.06 -3.95
N GLU A 38 2.59 -2.26 -4.06
CA GLU A 38 1.91 -3.52 -3.76
C GLU A 38 1.38 -3.54 -2.33
N PHE A 39 2.22 -3.17 -1.37
CA PHE A 39 1.85 -3.15 0.03
C PHE A 39 0.71 -2.16 0.33
N ALA A 40 0.73 -0.99 -0.32
CA ALA A 40 -0.36 -0.02 -0.22
C ALA A 40 -1.66 -0.57 -0.83
N ARG A 41 -1.58 -1.24 -1.98
CA ARG A 41 -2.73 -1.88 -2.63
C ARG A 41 -3.35 -2.96 -1.75
N LEU A 42 -2.52 -3.87 -1.23
CA LEU A 42 -2.96 -4.95 -0.35
C LEU A 42 -3.59 -4.42 0.94
N ARG A 43 -3.03 -3.37 1.55
CA ARG A 43 -3.64 -2.73 2.73
C ARG A 43 -5.04 -2.18 2.43
N LYS A 44 -5.23 -1.57 1.27
CA LYS A 44 -6.54 -1.07 0.83
C LYS A 44 -7.53 -2.23 0.61
N GLU A 45 -7.09 -3.27 -0.05
CA GLU A 45 -7.90 -4.46 -0.34
C GLU A 45 -8.32 -5.19 0.93
N VAL A 46 -7.39 -5.45 1.85
CA VAL A 46 -7.68 -6.07 3.16
C VAL A 46 -8.71 -5.26 3.94
N ARG A 47 -8.61 -3.92 3.91
CA ARG A 47 -9.60 -3.05 4.56
C ARG A 47 -10.97 -3.22 3.92
N GLN A 48 -11.05 -3.21 2.60
CA GLN A 48 -12.32 -3.39 1.86
C GLN A 48 -12.95 -4.75 2.17
N LEU A 49 -12.18 -5.84 2.02
CA LEU A 49 -12.65 -7.20 2.29
C LEU A 49 -13.14 -7.37 3.74
N THR A 50 -12.45 -6.74 4.70
CA THR A 50 -12.87 -6.74 6.11
C THR A 50 -14.23 -6.08 6.28
N MET A 51 -14.45 -4.92 5.65
CA MET A 51 -15.73 -4.20 5.72
C MET A 51 -16.86 -5.00 5.07
N GLU A 52 -16.63 -5.57 3.88
CA GLU A 52 -17.61 -6.39 3.16
C GLU A 52 -17.99 -7.64 3.95
N ARG A 53 -16.99 -8.36 4.47
CA ARG A 53 -17.20 -9.53 5.34
C ARG A 53 -18.06 -9.17 6.56
N ASP A 54 -17.76 -8.06 7.22
CA ASP A 54 -18.47 -7.66 8.43
C ASP A 54 -19.90 -7.20 8.13
N PHE A 55 -20.12 -6.55 7.00
CA PHE A 55 -21.45 -6.23 6.51
C PHE A 55 -22.26 -7.51 6.24
N LEU A 56 -21.69 -8.47 5.49
CA LEU A 56 -22.36 -9.74 5.18
C LEU A 56 -22.70 -10.54 6.44
N LYS A 57 -21.80 -10.57 7.44
CA LYS A 57 -22.08 -11.20 8.74
C LYS A 57 -23.29 -10.56 9.44
N LYS A 58 -23.38 -9.23 9.45
CA LYS A 58 -24.52 -8.51 10.03
C LYS A 58 -25.81 -8.78 9.27
N ALA A 59 -25.77 -8.77 7.94
CA ALA A 59 -26.92 -9.08 7.10
C ALA A 59 -27.41 -10.52 7.34
N ALA A 60 -26.51 -11.50 7.35
CA ALA A 60 -26.84 -12.89 7.64
C ALA A 60 -27.48 -13.06 9.02
N ALA A 61 -26.96 -12.39 10.05
CA ALA A 61 -27.53 -12.42 11.39
C ALA A 61 -28.94 -11.78 11.45
N PHE A 62 -29.15 -10.69 10.72
CA PHE A 62 -30.47 -10.05 10.61
C PHE A 62 -31.50 -11.00 9.98
N PHE A 63 -31.18 -11.59 8.82
CA PHE A 63 -32.11 -12.51 8.13
C PHE A 63 -32.38 -13.79 8.89
N ALA A 64 -31.38 -14.35 9.59
CA ALA A 64 -31.58 -15.52 10.45
C ALA A 64 -32.56 -15.25 11.60
N LYS A 65 -32.59 -14.02 12.12
CA LYS A 65 -33.52 -13.60 13.17
C LYS A 65 -34.95 -13.45 12.63
N GLU A 66 -35.13 -12.79 11.49
CA GLU A 66 -36.46 -12.55 10.88
C GLU A 66 -37.11 -13.86 10.36
N GLY A 67 -36.32 -14.79 9.83
CA GLY A 67 -36.84 -16.08 9.33
C GLY A 67 -37.19 -17.11 10.43
N SER A 68 -36.87 -16.82 11.69
CA SER A 68 -37.19 -17.67 12.84
C SER A 68 -38.47 -17.24 13.58
N THR A 69 -39.16 -16.21 13.07
CA THR A 69 -40.49 -15.72 13.50
C THR A 69 -41.54 -16.07 12.46
#